data_AF-A0A1T1BRE2-F1
#
_entry.id   AF-A0A1T1BRE2-F1
#
_cell.length_a   1.000
_cell.length_b   1.000
_cell.length_c   1.000
_cell.angle_alpha   90.00
_cell.angle_beta   90.00
_cell.angle_gamma   90.00
#
_symmetry.space_group_name_H-M   'P 1'
#
loop_
_entity.id
_entity.type
_entity.pdbx_description
1 polymer ?
#
loop_
_entity_poly.entity_id
_entity_poly.type
_entity_poly.pdbx_seq_one_letter_code
_entity_poly.pdbx_strand_id
1 'polypeptide(L)'
;MNRTAQLSKLQNTQNWDVIIIGGGASGLGTALDAASRGYKTILLEAVDFAKGTSSRSTKLVHGGVRYLAQGDVHLVREALKERGLLAQNAGHLVKNQSFVIPNYNRWNGYFYTIGLKIYDLLAGSLSLGASKYISKEKTIEMLPNVQEKGLANGVIYHDGQFDDSRLAINIAQTALEKGACVINYIKVVNLIKDNKETVVGVQAIDQETGSKYDIKGSAIINATGIFTNAIMKLNDKVYKKYIVPSQGIHLVFDKSFLPGDHALMIPKTKDGRVLFAVPWHNRVVVGTTDTLIKSHSLEPVALESEIQFVLETAQRFLAKKPTRADVLSVFAGLRPLAAPKEEGKSTKEVSRSHKILVSKTGLITITGGKWTTYRKMAEEIIDKAIKTGKLHKKECATEHLAIHGNKHTTTVDRENHLYIYGSDIPKIIELQQNQPELSEKLHPDHEFTIAEVIWAIRYEMARTVDDILARRVRLLFLDARAAVESSEKTARLMAKELGHDEAWISKEISDFKKISKGYLLSEFQ
;
A
#
# COMPACT_ATOMS: atom_id res chain seq x y z
N MET A 1 -12.56 -15.01 2.35
CA MET A 1 -11.66 -14.99 3.53
C MET A 1 -12.51 -15.08 4.80
N ASN A 2 -12.59 -16.26 5.45
CA ASN A 2 -13.45 -16.45 6.64
C ASN A 2 -12.60 -16.51 7.92
N ARG A 3 -12.75 -15.53 8.81
CA ARG A 3 -11.93 -15.41 10.04
C ARG A 3 -12.09 -16.59 10.99
N THR A 4 -13.33 -17.02 11.25
CA THR A 4 -13.65 -18.15 12.14
C THR A 4 -12.99 -19.44 11.67
N ALA A 5 -13.02 -19.71 10.37
CA ALA A 5 -12.34 -20.88 9.80
C ALA A 5 -10.81 -20.80 9.99
N GLN A 6 -10.22 -19.60 9.88
CA GLN A 6 -8.78 -19.43 10.12
C GLN A 6 -8.42 -19.58 11.61
N LEU A 7 -9.24 -19.09 12.54
CA LEU A 7 -9.05 -19.32 13.98
C LEU A 7 -9.13 -20.82 14.33
N SER A 8 -10.06 -21.55 13.73
CA SER A 8 -10.14 -23.01 13.88
C SER A 8 -8.86 -23.69 13.35
N LYS A 9 -8.36 -23.26 12.19
CA LYS A 9 -7.09 -23.77 11.63
C LYS A 9 -5.90 -23.45 12.52
N LEU A 10 -5.83 -22.25 13.10
CA LEU A 10 -4.85 -21.84 14.12
C LEU A 10 -4.87 -22.83 15.31
N GLN A 11 -6.04 -23.07 15.90
CA GLN A 11 -6.19 -23.94 17.08
C GLN A 11 -5.85 -25.41 16.79
N ASN A 12 -6.19 -25.90 15.60
CA ASN A 12 -5.99 -27.29 15.21
C ASN A 12 -4.58 -27.58 14.67
N THR A 13 -3.71 -26.57 14.57
CA THR A 13 -2.36 -26.71 14.04
C THR A 13 -1.32 -26.60 15.14
N GLN A 14 -0.69 -27.72 15.49
CA GLN A 14 0.30 -27.77 16.57
C GLN A 14 1.62 -27.05 16.24
N ASN A 15 2.15 -27.24 15.03
CA ASN A 15 3.43 -26.67 14.60
C ASN A 15 3.32 -26.07 13.20
N TRP A 16 3.85 -24.87 13.03
CA TRP A 16 3.95 -24.15 11.76
C TRP A 16 5.37 -24.21 11.21
N ASP A 17 5.52 -24.28 9.89
CA ASP A 17 6.83 -24.13 9.26
C ASP A 17 7.25 -22.65 9.31
N VAL A 18 6.31 -21.76 9.00
CA VAL A 18 6.55 -20.31 8.88
C VAL A 18 5.50 -19.53 9.66
N ILE A 19 5.96 -18.66 10.57
CA ILE A 19 5.14 -17.67 11.28
C ILE A 19 5.56 -16.27 10.83
N ILE A 20 4.63 -15.54 10.21
CA ILE A 20 4.84 -14.15 9.78
C ILE A 20 4.10 -13.19 10.72
N ILE A 21 4.82 -12.18 11.21
CA ILE A 21 4.28 -11.11 12.03
C ILE A 21 4.14 -9.85 11.16
N GLY A 22 2.90 -9.40 10.94
CA GLY A 22 2.55 -8.23 10.14
C GLY A 22 1.96 -8.60 8.78
N GLY A 23 0.80 -8.03 8.46
CA GLY A 23 0.00 -8.19 7.24
C GLY A 23 0.05 -6.96 6.32
N GLY A 24 1.21 -6.32 6.21
CA GLY A 24 1.52 -5.39 5.12
C GLY A 24 2.05 -6.11 3.87
N ALA A 25 2.48 -5.35 2.86
CA ALA A 25 3.00 -5.87 1.59
C ALA A 25 4.08 -6.94 1.78
N SER A 26 5.09 -6.66 2.62
CA SER A 26 6.18 -7.60 2.88
C SER A 26 5.70 -8.90 3.51
N GLY A 27 4.81 -8.82 4.50
CA GLY A 27 4.31 -10.00 5.21
C GLY A 27 3.35 -10.84 4.36
N LEU A 28 2.40 -10.20 3.69
CA LEU A 28 1.45 -10.88 2.81
C LEU A 28 2.16 -11.52 1.62
N GLY A 29 3.13 -10.83 1.01
CA GLY A 29 3.98 -11.41 -0.02
C GLY A 29 4.75 -12.64 0.49
N THR A 30 5.34 -12.54 1.69
CA THR A 30 6.06 -13.65 2.33
C THR A 30 5.14 -14.84 2.61
N ALA A 31 3.92 -14.59 3.08
CA ALA A 31 2.93 -15.64 3.33
C ALA A 31 2.50 -16.33 2.02
N LEU A 32 2.29 -15.56 0.95
CA LEU A 32 1.98 -16.10 -0.38
C LEU A 32 3.12 -16.96 -0.91
N ASP A 33 4.36 -16.47 -0.86
CA ASP A 33 5.52 -17.23 -1.30
C ASP A 33 5.67 -18.53 -0.50
N ALA A 34 5.72 -18.45 0.83
CA ALA A 34 5.85 -19.62 1.69
C ALA A 34 4.76 -20.67 1.44
N ALA A 35 3.49 -20.25 1.36
CA ALA A 35 2.37 -21.14 1.09
C ALA A 35 2.43 -21.73 -0.32
N SER A 36 2.83 -20.95 -1.34
CA SER A 36 2.98 -21.44 -2.71
C SER A 36 4.07 -22.50 -2.86
N ARG A 37 5.10 -22.45 -1.99
CA ARG A 37 6.12 -23.51 -1.87
C ARG A 37 5.62 -24.71 -1.04
N GLY A 38 4.41 -24.66 -0.51
CA GLY A 38 3.81 -25.73 0.30
C GLY A 38 4.36 -25.82 1.71
N TYR A 39 4.83 -24.71 2.30
CA TYR A 39 5.10 -24.65 3.74
C TYR A 39 3.80 -24.37 4.50
N LYS A 40 3.65 -25.02 5.65
CA LYS A 40 2.57 -24.74 6.58
C LYS A 40 2.78 -23.35 7.20
N THR A 41 2.02 -22.39 6.69
CA THR A 41 2.30 -20.96 6.89
C THR A 41 1.17 -20.27 7.64
N ILE A 42 1.52 -19.47 8.65
CA ILE A 42 0.58 -18.57 9.34
C ILE A 42 1.06 -17.12 9.31
N LEU A 43 0.14 -16.18 9.07
CA LEU A 43 0.35 -14.75 9.18
C LEU A 43 -0.59 -14.14 10.21
N LEU A 44 -0.03 -13.33 11.10
CA LEU A 44 -0.74 -12.64 12.18
C LEU A 44 -0.61 -11.13 11.97
N GLU A 45 -1.73 -10.44 11.76
CA GLU A 45 -1.81 -8.98 11.66
C GLU A 45 -2.54 -8.42 12.88
N ALA A 46 -1.94 -7.43 13.54
CA ALA A 46 -2.42 -6.89 14.81
C ALA A 46 -3.69 -6.03 14.65
N VAL A 47 -3.87 -5.43 13.48
CA VAL A 47 -5.05 -4.65 13.08
C VAL A 47 -5.60 -5.24 11.79
N ASP A 48 -6.10 -4.45 10.84
CA ASP A 48 -6.49 -4.93 9.52
C ASP A 48 -5.33 -4.97 8.51
N PHE A 49 -5.46 -5.81 7.51
CA PHE A 49 -4.47 -5.97 6.44
C PHE A 49 -4.18 -4.63 5.76
N ALA A 50 -2.90 -4.37 5.52
CA ALA A 50 -2.40 -3.12 4.94
C ALA A 50 -2.73 -1.81 5.69
N LYS A 51 -3.33 -1.82 6.89
CA LYS A 51 -3.61 -0.59 7.66
C LYS A 51 -2.36 0.21 8.02
N GLY A 52 -1.16 -0.35 7.96
CA GLY A 52 0.10 0.40 8.11
C GLY A 52 0.48 1.23 6.87
N THR A 53 1.78 1.26 6.57
CA THR A 53 2.33 1.97 5.39
C THR A 53 1.73 1.50 4.06
N SER A 54 1.33 0.23 3.98
CA SER A 54 0.93 -0.44 2.74
C SER A 54 -0.37 0.07 2.11
N SER A 55 -1.15 0.91 2.78
CA SER A 55 -2.36 1.55 2.22
C SER A 55 -2.20 3.05 1.96
N ARG A 56 -0.99 3.59 2.18
CA ARG A 56 -0.68 5.03 2.19
C ARG A 56 0.49 5.39 1.26
N SER A 57 0.59 4.67 0.14
CA SER A 57 1.58 4.96 -0.90
C SER A 57 1.08 6.05 -1.86
N THR A 58 1.93 6.47 -2.81
CA THR A 58 1.52 7.32 -3.94
C THR A 58 0.63 6.58 -4.95
N LYS A 59 0.32 5.30 -4.71
CA LYS A 59 -0.48 4.42 -5.58
C LYS A 59 0.19 4.08 -6.90
N LEU A 60 1.53 4.01 -6.87
CA LEU A 60 2.36 3.80 -8.06
C LEU A 60 3.30 2.60 -7.87
N VAL A 61 3.44 1.82 -8.93
CA VAL A 61 4.36 0.70 -9.08
C VAL A 61 5.56 1.21 -9.87
N HIS A 62 6.40 1.99 -9.18
CA HIS A 62 7.51 2.70 -9.81
C HIS A 62 8.70 1.81 -10.10
N GLY A 63 9.24 1.90 -11.32
CA GLY A 63 10.56 1.34 -11.68
C GLY A 63 11.75 2.22 -11.25
N GLY A 64 11.48 3.43 -10.75
CA GLY A 64 12.49 4.18 -9.98
C GLY A 64 13.43 5.08 -10.81
N VAL A 65 12.90 5.81 -11.79
CA VAL A 65 13.64 6.78 -12.64
C VAL A 65 14.63 7.66 -11.87
N ARG A 66 14.28 8.11 -10.66
CA ARG A 66 15.17 8.92 -9.82
C ARG A 66 16.48 8.21 -9.43
N TYR A 67 16.45 6.90 -9.24
CA TYR A 67 17.63 6.11 -8.89
C TYR A 67 18.57 5.92 -10.10
N LEU A 68 18.03 5.96 -11.33
CA LEU A 68 18.84 5.99 -12.54
C LEU A 68 19.73 7.24 -12.57
N ALA A 69 19.20 8.40 -12.16
CA ALA A 69 19.99 9.63 -12.03
C ALA A 69 21.08 9.55 -10.94
N GLN A 70 21.00 8.56 -10.04
CA GLN A 70 22.00 8.27 -9.00
C GLN A 70 22.99 7.16 -9.42
N GLY A 71 22.81 6.56 -10.61
CA GLY A 71 23.65 5.46 -11.11
C GLY A 71 23.27 4.07 -10.61
N ASP A 72 22.16 3.90 -9.87
CA ASP A 72 21.76 2.60 -9.30
C ASP A 72 20.94 1.77 -10.30
N VAL A 73 21.63 1.28 -11.35
CA VAL A 73 21.01 0.55 -12.46
C VAL A 73 20.43 -0.79 -12.03
N HIS A 74 21.07 -1.48 -11.09
CA HIS A 74 20.58 -2.78 -10.60
C HIS A 74 19.19 -2.65 -9.97
N LEU A 75 19.03 -1.68 -9.07
CA LEU A 75 17.77 -1.41 -8.40
C LEU A 75 16.66 -0.98 -9.38
N VAL A 76 17.01 -0.24 -10.43
CA VAL A 76 16.07 0.15 -11.49
C VAL A 76 15.62 -1.07 -12.31
N ARG A 77 16.55 -1.95 -12.71
CA ARG A 77 16.21 -3.16 -13.48
C ARG A 77 15.32 -4.12 -12.70
N GLU A 78 15.63 -4.32 -11.42
CA GLU A 78 14.80 -5.15 -10.53
C GLU A 78 13.38 -4.59 -10.41
N ALA A 79 13.25 -3.29 -10.15
CA ALA A 79 11.96 -2.64 -10.02
C ALA A 79 11.15 -2.67 -11.34
N LEU A 80 11.81 -2.51 -12.49
CA LEU A 80 11.19 -2.63 -13.81
C LEU A 80 10.70 -4.06 -14.11
N LYS A 81 11.49 -5.08 -13.75
CA LYS A 81 11.10 -6.48 -13.86
C LYS A 81 9.85 -6.76 -13.01
N GLU A 82 9.90 -6.42 -11.73
CA GLU A 82 8.79 -6.67 -10.81
C GLU A 82 7.52 -5.89 -11.19
N ARG A 83 7.65 -4.66 -11.71
CA ARG A 83 6.52 -3.90 -12.27
C ARG A 83 5.85 -4.66 -13.43
N GLY A 84 6.64 -5.20 -14.35
CA GLY A 84 6.14 -5.99 -15.47
C GLY A 84 5.40 -7.25 -15.03
N LEU A 85 5.98 -7.98 -14.07
CA LEU A 85 5.34 -9.16 -13.48
C LEU A 85 4.04 -8.80 -12.74
N LEU A 86 4.00 -7.68 -12.02
CA LEU A 86 2.78 -7.22 -11.34
C LEU A 86 1.65 -6.92 -12.33
N ALA A 87 1.99 -6.30 -13.47
CA ALA A 87 1.01 -6.03 -14.53
C ALA A 87 0.43 -7.31 -15.15
N GLN A 88 1.20 -8.39 -15.19
CA GLN A 88 0.76 -9.70 -15.68
C GLN A 88 -0.06 -10.46 -14.63
N ASN A 89 0.40 -10.44 -13.38
CA ASN A 89 -0.16 -11.25 -12.30
C ASN A 89 -1.38 -10.59 -11.62
N ALA A 90 -1.58 -9.28 -11.79
CA ALA A 90 -2.69 -8.53 -11.20
C ALA A 90 -3.22 -7.46 -12.18
N GLY A 91 -3.51 -7.86 -13.42
CA GLY A 91 -3.88 -6.96 -14.52
C GLY A 91 -5.18 -6.19 -14.31
N HIS A 92 -6.04 -6.62 -13.39
CA HIS A 92 -7.21 -5.84 -12.95
C HIS A 92 -6.79 -4.62 -12.14
N LEU A 93 -5.78 -4.73 -11.27
CA LEU A 93 -5.34 -3.64 -10.40
C LEU A 93 -4.23 -2.79 -10.99
N VAL A 94 -3.26 -3.43 -11.63
CA VAL A 94 -2.06 -2.77 -12.13
C VAL A 94 -2.31 -2.33 -13.56
N LYS A 95 -2.15 -1.03 -13.80
CA LYS A 95 -2.33 -0.43 -15.12
C LYS A 95 -1.16 0.45 -15.52
N ASN A 96 -1.01 0.61 -16.82
CA ASN A 96 -0.09 1.58 -17.40
C ASN A 96 -0.60 2.99 -17.13
N GLN A 97 0.21 3.79 -16.45
CA GLN A 97 -0.03 5.20 -16.19
C GLN A 97 0.99 6.02 -16.95
N SER A 98 0.51 6.93 -17.77
CA SER A 98 1.35 7.91 -18.44
C SER A 98 1.61 9.10 -17.52
N PHE A 99 2.83 9.62 -17.58
CA PHE A 99 3.30 10.77 -16.82
C PHE A 99 3.84 11.81 -17.78
N VAL A 100 3.43 13.07 -17.57
CA VAL A 100 3.89 14.22 -18.31
C VAL A 100 4.75 15.09 -17.40
N ILE A 101 5.96 15.39 -17.86
CA ILE A 101 6.92 16.30 -17.23
C ILE A 101 6.87 17.63 -17.98
N PRO A 102 6.18 18.67 -17.46
CA PRO A 102 6.20 20.00 -18.08
C PRO A 102 7.54 20.69 -17.82
N ASN A 103 8.13 21.25 -18.87
CA ASN A 103 9.44 21.90 -18.81
C ASN A 103 9.32 23.40 -19.09
N TYR A 104 9.80 24.20 -18.15
CA TYR A 104 9.88 25.66 -18.25
C TYR A 104 11.27 26.14 -18.73
N ASN A 105 12.12 25.21 -19.16
CA ASN A 105 13.40 25.42 -19.81
C ASN A 105 13.53 24.39 -20.94
N ARG A 106 13.86 24.83 -22.16
CA ARG A 106 13.94 23.95 -23.34
C ARG A 106 14.92 22.79 -23.16
N TRP A 107 16.06 23.04 -22.52
CA TRP A 107 17.12 22.04 -22.30
C TRP A 107 16.66 20.85 -21.45
N ASN A 108 15.78 21.09 -20.48
CA ASN A 108 15.25 20.03 -19.62
C ASN A 108 14.48 18.98 -20.43
N GLY A 109 13.77 19.39 -21.49
CA GLY A 109 13.08 18.46 -22.37
C GLY A 109 14.02 17.44 -23.00
N TYR A 110 15.16 17.87 -23.55
CA TYR A 110 16.16 16.97 -24.11
C TYR A 110 16.79 16.06 -23.04
N PHE A 111 17.20 16.65 -21.92
CA PHE A 111 17.81 15.92 -20.82
C PHE A 111 16.90 14.78 -20.30
N TYR A 112 15.64 15.10 -19.98
CA TYR A 112 14.70 14.10 -19.48
C TYR A 112 14.35 13.06 -20.54
N THR A 113 14.22 13.46 -21.82
CA THR A 113 13.96 12.50 -22.91
C THR A 113 15.07 11.46 -23.02
N ILE A 114 16.34 11.88 -22.94
CA ILE A 114 17.48 10.95 -23.02
C ILE A 114 17.48 10.00 -21.82
N GLY A 115 17.36 10.52 -20.60
CA GLY A 115 17.34 9.68 -19.39
C GLY A 115 16.18 8.68 -19.38
N LEU A 116 14.99 9.10 -19.85
CA LEU A 116 13.82 8.23 -19.92
C LEU A 116 13.90 7.21 -21.06
N LYS A 117 14.57 7.51 -22.18
CA LYS A 117 14.88 6.49 -23.20
C LYS A 117 15.83 5.41 -22.68
N ILE A 118 16.80 5.77 -21.87
CA ILE A 118 17.67 4.78 -21.18
C ILE A 118 16.83 3.93 -20.24
N TYR A 119 15.90 4.54 -19.50
CA TYR A 119 14.97 3.83 -18.63
C TYR A 119 14.09 2.83 -19.40
N ASP A 120 13.55 3.21 -20.55
CA ASP A 120 12.78 2.32 -21.41
C ASP A 120 13.62 1.15 -21.93
N LEU A 121 14.87 1.42 -22.32
CA LEU A 121 15.82 0.40 -22.76
C LEU A 121 16.11 -0.62 -21.65
N LEU A 122 16.27 -0.15 -20.41
CA LEU A 122 16.46 -1.02 -19.24
C LEU A 122 15.24 -1.90 -18.95
N ALA A 123 14.03 -1.45 -19.32
CA ALA A 123 12.80 -2.21 -19.13
C ALA A 123 12.66 -3.36 -20.15
N GLY A 124 13.29 -3.25 -21.32
CA GLY A 124 13.25 -4.28 -22.36
C GLY A 124 11.82 -4.63 -22.77
N SER A 125 11.51 -5.94 -22.83
CA SER A 125 10.16 -6.45 -23.17
C SER A 125 9.08 -6.14 -22.14
N LEU A 126 9.46 -5.67 -20.93
CA LEU A 126 8.54 -5.27 -19.85
C LEU A 126 8.29 -3.76 -19.82
N SER A 127 8.64 -3.06 -20.90
CA SER A 127 8.31 -1.64 -21.06
C SER A 127 6.80 -1.44 -21.15
N LEU A 128 6.31 -0.37 -20.51
CA LEU A 128 4.90 0.04 -20.55
C LEU A 128 4.62 1.07 -21.66
N GLY A 129 5.61 1.42 -22.47
CA GLY A 129 5.46 2.39 -23.54
C GLY A 129 6.72 3.22 -23.75
N ALA A 130 6.84 3.83 -24.91
CA ALA A 130 8.00 4.63 -25.28
C ALA A 130 7.90 6.05 -24.74
N SER A 131 9.00 6.53 -24.14
CA SER A 131 9.15 7.91 -23.70
C SER A 131 9.40 8.84 -24.89
N LYS A 132 8.71 9.98 -24.91
CA LYS A 132 8.72 10.93 -26.04
C LYS A 132 8.86 12.37 -25.56
N TYR A 133 9.68 13.13 -26.26
CA TYR A 133 9.63 14.59 -26.22
C TYR A 133 8.31 15.04 -26.86
N ILE A 134 7.61 15.98 -26.23
CA ILE A 134 6.35 16.53 -26.73
C ILE A 134 6.40 18.06 -26.80
N SER A 135 5.66 18.63 -27.77
CA SER A 135 5.58 20.09 -27.93
C SER A 135 4.86 20.75 -26.75
N LYS A 136 4.91 22.09 -26.69
CA LYS A 136 4.15 22.86 -25.70
C LYS A 136 2.65 22.60 -25.83
N GLU A 137 2.15 22.63 -27.06
CA GLU A 137 0.73 22.44 -27.40
C GLU A 137 0.27 21.04 -26.96
N LYS A 138 1.07 20.01 -27.26
CA LYS A 138 0.75 18.65 -26.83
C LYS A 138 0.83 18.47 -25.31
N THR A 139 1.72 19.21 -24.64
CA THR A 139 1.80 19.21 -23.17
C THR A 139 0.54 19.79 -22.56
N ILE A 140 0.02 20.89 -23.12
CA ILE A 140 -1.24 21.53 -22.68
C ILE A 140 -2.43 20.61 -22.96
N GLU A 141 -2.48 19.97 -24.14
CA GLU A 141 -3.53 18.99 -24.47
C GLU A 141 -3.59 17.85 -23.45
N MET A 142 -2.43 17.30 -23.06
CA MET A 142 -2.36 16.20 -22.09
C MET A 142 -2.56 16.65 -20.64
N LEU A 143 -2.21 17.89 -20.31
CA LEU A 143 -2.38 18.48 -18.99
C LEU A 143 -3.13 19.81 -19.10
N PRO A 144 -4.47 19.81 -19.30
CA PRO A 144 -5.23 21.03 -19.60
C PRO A 144 -5.13 22.13 -18.52
N ASN A 145 -4.85 21.73 -17.28
CA ASN A 145 -4.71 22.65 -16.16
C ASN A 145 -3.24 23.00 -15.83
N VAL A 146 -2.28 22.73 -16.72
CA VAL A 146 -0.87 23.07 -16.50
C VAL A 146 -0.64 24.58 -16.55
N GLN A 147 0.31 25.10 -15.77
CA GLN A 147 0.73 26.49 -15.86
C GLN A 147 1.43 26.76 -17.21
N GLU A 148 0.76 27.50 -18.09
CA GLU A 148 1.26 27.79 -19.44
C GLU A 148 2.35 28.86 -19.47
N LYS A 149 2.35 29.78 -18.51
CA LYS A 149 3.31 30.89 -18.49
C LYS A 149 4.73 30.35 -18.31
N GLY A 150 5.56 30.55 -19.34
CA GLY A 150 6.95 30.07 -19.37
C GLY A 150 7.10 28.59 -19.73
N LEU A 151 6.00 27.87 -20.02
CA LEU A 151 6.07 26.49 -20.48
C LEU A 151 6.72 26.44 -21.88
N ALA A 152 7.75 25.61 -22.02
CA ALA A 152 8.56 25.52 -23.23
C ALA A 152 8.30 24.23 -24.02
N ASN A 153 8.17 23.08 -23.34
CA ASN A 153 7.89 21.76 -23.90
C ASN A 153 7.51 20.78 -22.78
N GLY A 154 7.36 19.50 -23.11
CA GLY A 154 7.19 18.44 -22.12
C GLY A 154 7.88 17.14 -22.53
N VAL A 155 7.85 16.17 -21.62
CA VAL A 155 8.24 14.78 -21.89
C VAL A 155 7.16 13.86 -21.33
N ILE A 156 6.69 12.92 -22.14
CA ILE A 156 5.80 11.84 -21.68
C ILE A 156 6.62 10.56 -21.46
N TYR A 157 6.33 9.84 -20.37
CA TYR A 157 6.84 8.50 -20.10
C TYR A 157 5.79 7.65 -19.40
N HIS A 158 6.08 6.35 -19.22
CA HIS A 158 5.13 5.37 -18.69
C HIS A 158 5.65 4.66 -17.43
N ASP A 159 4.79 4.53 -16.43
CA ASP A 159 5.04 3.74 -15.22
C ASP A 159 3.77 3.01 -14.75
N GLY A 160 3.87 2.19 -13.70
CA GLY A 160 2.71 1.48 -13.18
C GLY A 160 1.90 2.30 -12.18
N GLN A 161 0.57 2.22 -12.24
CA GLN A 161 -0.35 2.62 -11.17
C GLN A 161 -1.11 1.39 -10.66
N PHE A 162 -1.47 1.39 -9.38
CA PHE A 162 -2.23 0.30 -8.75
C PHE A 162 -3.06 0.79 -7.57
N ASP A 163 -3.95 -0.07 -7.06
CA ASP A 163 -4.55 0.10 -5.74
C ASP A 163 -3.79 -0.74 -4.72
N ASP A 164 -3.10 -0.07 -3.80
CA ASP A 164 -2.19 -0.70 -2.84
C ASP A 164 -2.91 -1.56 -1.80
N SER A 165 -4.03 -1.09 -1.28
CA SER A 165 -4.82 -1.82 -0.30
C SER A 165 -5.58 -2.98 -0.93
N ARG A 166 -6.17 -2.78 -2.12
CA ARG A 166 -6.85 -3.87 -2.84
C ARG A 166 -5.88 -4.97 -3.22
N LEU A 167 -4.68 -4.63 -3.70
CA LEU A 167 -3.64 -5.61 -3.98
C LEU A 167 -3.27 -6.41 -2.73
N ALA A 168 -3.16 -5.76 -1.56
CA ALA A 168 -2.91 -6.47 -0.30
C ALA A 168 -4.00 -7.51 0.01
N ILE A 169 -5.28 -7.15 -0.13
CA ILE A 169 -6.40 -8.08 0.09
C ILE A 169 -6.36 -9.24 -0.90
N ASN A 170 -6.12 -8.98 -2.19
CA ASN A 170 -6.03 -10.06 -3.17
C ASN A 170 -4.80 -10.95 -2.96
N ILE A 171 -3.67 -10.42 -2.48
CA ILE A 171 -2.52 -11.26 -2.04
C ILE A 171 -2.93 -12.13 -0.85
N ALA A 172 -3.67 -11.59 0.12
CA ALA A 172 -4.17 -12.37 1.26
C ALA A 172 -5.11 -13.50 0.82
N GLN A 173 -6.04 -13.23 -0.11
CA GLN A 173 -6.89 -14.25 -0.72
C GLN A 173 -6.06 -15.32 -1.43
N THR A 174 -5.09 -14.91 -2.25
CA THR A 174 -4.20 -15.84 -2.97
C THR A 174 -3.41 -16.71 -1.99
N ALA A 175 -2.90 -16.13 -0.89
CA ALA A 175 -2.19 -16.90 0.13
C ALA A 175 -3.09 -17.95 0.80
N LEU A 176 -4.35 -17.60 1.10
CA LEU A 176 -5.35 -18.54 1.63
C LEU A 176 -5.67 -19.66 0.64
N GLU A 177 -5.79 -19.36 -0.66
CA GLU A 177 -5.98 -20.34 -1.74
C GLU A 177 -4.78 -21.28 -1.88
N LYS A 178 -3.57 -20.81 -1.57
CA LYS A 178 -2.36 -21.64 -1.47
C LYS A 178 -2.21 -22.35 -0.13
N GLY A 179 -3.22 -22.27 0.75
CA GLY A 179 -3.25 -23.02 2.00
C GLY A 179 -2.57 -22.32 3.18
N ALA A 180 -2.23 -21.03 3.09
CA ALA A 180 -1.83 -20.26 4.25
C ALA A 180 -2.96 -20.17 5.29
N CYS A 181 -2.62 -19.79 6.51
CA CYS A 181 -3.55 -19.28 7.51
C CYS A 181 -3.27 -17.79 7.71
N VAL A 182 -4.22 -16.91 7.40
CA VAL A 182 -3.99 -15.46 7.43
C VAL A 182 -5.11 -14.84 8.28
N ILE A 183 -4.75 -14.13 9.35
CA ILE A 183 -5.71 -13.61 10.33
C ILE A 183 -5.38 -12.17 10.71
N ASN A 184 -6.37 -11.27 10.59
CA ASN A 184 -6.30 -9.90 11.09
C ASN A 184 -6.83 -9.82 12.54
N TYR A 185 -6.49 -8.72 13.23
CA TYR A 185 -6.79 -8.49 14.65
C TYR A 185 -6.22 -9.55 15.61
N ILE A 186 -5.08 -10.17 15.25
CA ILE A 186 -4.29 -11.05 16.12
C ILE A 186 -2.93 -10.39 16.37
N LYS A 187 -2.78 -9.79 17.55
CA LYS A 187 -1.58 -9.04 17.92
C LYS A 187 -0.55 -9.95 18.57
N VAL A 188 0.64 -10.07 17.98
CA VAL A 188 1.79 -10.68 18.65
C VAL A 188 2.27 -9.75 19.77
N VAL A 189 2.36 -10.30 20.98
CA VAL A 189 2.74 -9.57 22.20
C VAL A 189 4.05 -10.05 22.81
N ASN A 190 4.49 -11.28 22.50
CA ASN A 190 5.77 -11.80 22.97
C ASN A 190 6.38 -12.80 21.97
N LEU A 191 7.70 -13.04 22.09
CA LEU A 191 8.42 -14.10 21.38
C LEU A 191 8.66 -15.27 22.35
N ILE A 192 8.36 -16.48 21.90
CA ILE A 192 8.63 -17.70 22.68
C ILE A 192 10.04 -18.17 22.35
N LYS A 193 10.89 -18.30 23.37
CA LYS A 193 12.28 -18.75 23.24
C LYS A 193 12.50 -20.07 23.98
N ASP A 194 13.36 -20.92 23.44
CA ASP A 194 13.81 -22.12 24.12
C ASP A 194 14.95 -21.86 25.12
N ASN A 195 15.43 -22.91 25.79
CA ASN A 195 16.54 -22.83 26.76
C ASN A 195 17.86 -22.35 26.14
N LYS A 196 18.00 -22.36 24.81
CA LYS A 196 19.17 -21.86 24.07
C LYS A 196 18.95 -20.44 23.56
N GLU A 197 17.90 -19.74 24.02
CA GLU A 197 17.51 -18.40 23.58
C GLU A 197 17.11 -18.32 22.10
N THR A 198 16.80 -19.46 21.47
CA THR A 198 16.33 -19.50 20.08
C THR A 198 14.84 -19.21 20.05
N VAL A 199 14.39 -18.32 19.18
CA VAL A 199 12.96 -18.07 18.96
C VAL A 199 12.36 -19.29 18.27
N VAL A 200 11.33 -19.87 18.91
CA VAL A 200 10.62 -21.09 18.49
C VAL A 200 9.11 -20.88 18.36
N GLY A 201 8.65 -19.64 18.52
CA GLY A 201 7.23 -19.30 18.41
C GLY A 201 6.93 -17.86 18.83
N VAL A 202 5.64 -17.56 18.89
CA VAL A 202 5.10 -16.25 19.30
C VAL A 202 3.91 -16.44 20.23
N GLN A 203 3.72 -15.50 21.15
CA GLN A 203 2.48 -15.36 21.89
C GLN A 203 1.65 -14.25 21.26
N ALA A 204 0.38 -14.54 20.98
CA ALA A 204 -0.53 -13.61 20.32
C ALA A 204 -1.87 -13.48 21.07
N ILE A 205 -2.54 -12.35 20.88
CA ILE A 205 -3.83 -12.04 21.48
C ILE A 205 -4.82 -11.66 20.39
N ASP A 206 -5.97 -12.35 20.34
CA ASP A 206 -7.13 -11.91 19.56
C ASP A 206 -7.70 -10.64 20.16
N GLN A 207 -7.65 -9.56 19.40
CA GLN A 207 -8.14 -8.25 19.85
C GLN A 207 -9.68 -8.20 19.91
N GLU A 208 -10.39 -9.11 19.25
CA GLU A 208 -11.86 -9.18 19.30
C GLU A 208 -12.36 -9.93 20.54
N THR A 209 -11.67 -11.00 20.96
CA THR A 209 -12.13 -11.89 22.03
C THR A 209 -11.28 -11.84 23.30
N GLY A 210 -10.07 -11.28 23.24
CA GLY A 210 -9.08 -11.33 24.32
C GLY A 210 -8.37 -12.68 24.46
N SER A 211 -8.70 -13.67 23.63
CA SER A 211 -8.10 -15.01 23.67
C SER A 211 -6.60 -14.96 23.40
N LYS A 212 -5.83 -15.72 24.17
CA LYS A 212 -4.37 -15.82 24.03
C LYS A 212 -3.99 -17.12 23.33
N TYR A 213 -2.98 -17.05 22.47
CA TYR A 213 -2.46 -18.20 21.73
C TYR A 213 -0.94 -18.25 21.82
N ASP A 214 -0.42 -19.43 22.14
CA ASP A 214 1.00 -19.75 22.02
C ASP A 214 1.20 -20.55 20.73
N ILE A 215 1.89 -19.94 19.76
CA ILE A 215 2.00 -20.46 18.40
C ILE A 215 3.45 -20.84 18.14
N LYS A 216 3.71 -22.13 17.93
CA LYS A 216 5.06 -22.67 17.71
C LYS A 216 5.37 -22.83 16.23
N GLY A 217 6.61 -22.60 15.85
CA GLY A 217 7.05 -22.83 14.48
C GLY A 217 8.56 -22.68 14.24
N SER A 218 8.98 -23.06 13.04
CA SER A 218 10.40 -23.18 12.69
C SER A 218 11.03 -21.84 12.29
N ALA A 219 10.45 -21.17 11.29
CA ALA A 219 10.90 -19.86 10.81
C ALA A 219 9.96 -18.75 11.30
N ILE A 220 10.46 -17.87 12.16
CA ILE A 220 9.71 -16.70 12.64
C ILE A 220 10.21 -15.46 11.91
N ILE A 221 9.29 -14.76 11.24
CA ILE A 221 9.57 -13.64 10.36
C ILE A 221 8.87 -12.39 10.89
N ASN A 222 9.67 -11.37 11.20
CA ASN A 222 9.20 -10.04 11.55
C ASN A 222 9.10 -9.16 10.29
N ALA A 223 7.88 -8.95 9.81
CA ALA A 223 7.54 -8.12 8.66
C ALA A 223 6.67 -6.92 9.06
N THR A 224 6.89 -6.36 10.25
CA THR A 224 6.03 -5.33 10.86
C THR A 224 6.31 -3.89 10.41
N GLY A 225 7.11 -3.70 9.34
CA GLY A 225 7.34 -2.40 8.71
C GLY A 225 7.81 -1.33 9.70
N ILE A 226 7.06 -0.23 9.84
CA ILE A 226 7.40 0.85 10.79
C ILE A 226 7.33 0.44 12.27
N PHE A 227 6.77 -0.73 12.57
CA PHE A 227 6.74 -1.33 13.91
C PHE A 227 7.86 -2.36 14.14
N THR A 228 8.82 -2.54 13.21
CA THR A 228 9.94 -3.50 13.36
C THR A 228 10.61 -3.40 14.72
N ASN A 229 10.84 -2.17 15.18
CA ASN A 229 11.46 -1.88 16.46
C ASN A 229 10.71 -2.49 17.67
N ALA A 230 9.38 -2.60 17.62
CA ALA A 230 8.59 -3.17 18.72
C ALA A 230 8.85 -4.67 18.89
N ILE A 231 8.91 -5.42 17.78
CA ILE A 231 9.24 -6.85 17.83
C ILE A 231 10.72 -7.06 18.15
N MET A 232 11.62 -6.22 17.63
CA MET A 232 13.04 -6.31 17.96
C MET A 232 13.33 -6.07 19.44
N LYS A 233 12.56 -5.22 20.13
CA LYS A 233 12.65 -5.05 21.60
C LYS A 233 12.31 -6.33 22.37
N LEU A 234 11.38 -7.14 21.88
CA LEU A 234 11.06 -8.45 22.48
C LEU A 234 12.17 -9.48 22.22
N ASN A 235 12.93 -9.28 21.14
CA ASN A 235 13.99 -10.19 20.72
C ASN A 235 15.31 -9.94 21.46
N ASP A 236 15.75 -8.69 21.54
CA ASP A 236 17.10 -8.33 21.93
C ASP A 236 17.25 -8.16 23.44
N LYS A 237 18.29 -8.75 24.04
CA LYS A 237 18.66 -8.50 25.45
C LYS A 237 19.16 -7.06 25.66
N VAL A 238 19.89 -6.53 24.68
CA VAL A 238 20.34 -5.14 24.64
C VAL A 238 19.84 -4.53 23.33
N TYR A 239 18.76 -3.77 23.42
CA TYR A 239 18.05 -3.25 22.25
C TYR A 239 18.74 -2.02 21.65
N LYS A 240 18.73 -1.94 20.31
CA LYS A 240 19.05 -0.73 19.55
C LYS A 240 17.97 -0.43 18.52
N LYS A 241 17.85 0.83 18.08
CA LYS A 241 16.92 1.18 16.99
C LYS A 241 17.43 0.59 15.67
N TYR A 242 16.57 -0.18 14.99
CA TYR A 242 16.85 -0.75 13.67
C TYR A 242 16.33 0.16 12.55
N ILE A 243 15.22 0.84 12.81
CA ILE A 243 14.60 1.76 11.87
C ILE A 243 14.24 3.09 12.51
N VAL A 244 14.10 4.12 11.68
CA VAL A 244 13.51 5.42 12.00
C VAL A 244 12.39 5.74 11.01
N PRO A 245 11.23 6.23 11.48
CA PRO A 245 10.13 6.58 10.58
C PRO A 245 10.41 7.89 9.84
N SER A 246 10.15 7.90 8.54
CA SER A 246 10.02 9.15 7.76
C SER A 246 8.60 9.28 7.22
N GLN A 247 7.96 10.40 7.49
CA GLN A 247 6.61 10.72 7.06
C GLN A 247 6.60 11.25 5.63
N GLY A 248 5.60 10.86 4.86
CA GLY A 248 5.21 11.55 3.64
C GLY A 248 3.70 11.68 3.56
N ILE A 249 3.21 12.83 3.16
CA ILE A 249 1.78 13.08 3.02
C ILE A 249 1.36 13.12 1.56
N HIS A 250 0.05 13.06 1.36
CA HIS A 250 -0.62 13.34 0.11
C HIS A 250 -1.92 14.11 0.39
N LEU A 251 -2.24 15.04 -0.51
CA LEU A 251 -3.52 15.73 -0.54
C LEU A 251 -4.37 15.16 -1.67
N VAL A 252 -5.67 15.07 -1.47
CA VAL A 252 -6.61 14.57 -2.47
C VAL A 252 -7.56 15.68 -2.87
N PHE A 253 -7.67 15.88 -4.18
CA PHE A 253 -8.49 16.90 -4.81
C PHE A 253 -9.50 16.28 -5.78
N ASP A 254 -10.50 17.07 -6.14
CA ASP A 254 -11.41 16.74 -7.24
C ASP A 254 -10.67 16.58 -8.58
N LYS A 255 -11.23 15.75 -9.48
CA LYS A 255 -10.68 15.48 -10.82
C LYS A 255 -10.49 16.75 -11.66
N SER A 256 -11.26 17.82 -11.42
CA SER A 256 -11.11 19.09 -12.13
C SER A 256 -9.73 19.74 -12.03
N PHE A 257 -8.90 19.36 -11.04
CA PHE A 257 -7.52 19.86 -10.94
C PHE A 257 -6.54 19.18 -11.90
N LEU A 258 -6.88 17.98 -12.38
CA LEU A 258 -6.10 17.26 -13.38
C LEU A 258 -7.05 16.50 -14.31
N PRO A 259 -7.76 17.21 -15.22
CA PRO A 259 -8.68 16.58 -16.15
C PRO A 259 -7.95 15.60 -17.07
N GLY A 260 -8.54 14.43 -17.29
CA GLY A 260 -7.97 13.36 -18.12
C GLY A 260 -7.24 12.28 -17.32
N ASP A 261 -6.45 11.47 -18.03
CA ASP A 261 -5.80 10.27 -17.47
C ASP A 261 -4.27 10.40 -17.40
N HIS A 262 -3.70 11.56 -17.72
CA HIS A 262 -2.26 11.79 -17.67
C HIS A 262 -1.85 12.33 -16.29
N ALA A 263 -0.87 11.69 -15.65
CA ALA A 263 -0.31 12.16 -14.39
C ALA A 263 0.70 13.29 -14.64
N LEU A 264 0.74 14.28 -13.75
CA LEU A 264 1.77 15.31 -13.74
C LEU A 264 2.93 14.85 -12.86
N MET A 265 4.16 14.91 -13.39
CA MET A 265 5.39 14.73 -12.62
C MET A 265 6.18 16.03 -12.55
N ILE A 266 6.48 16.47 -11.34
CA ILE A 266 7.37 17.59 -11.05
C ILE A 266 8.73 17.01 -10.64
N PRO A 267 9.76 17.06 -11.50
CA PRO A 267 11.01 16.35 -11.29
C PRO A 267 11.91 17.02 -10.24
N LYS A 268 11.70 18.31 -9.96
CA LYS A 268 12.48 19.07 -8.99
C LYS A 268 11.63 20.15 -8.29
N THR A 269 11.27 19.90 -7.03
CA THR A 269 10.68 20.90 -6.12
C THR A 269 11.75 21.87 -5.61
N LYS A 270 11.35 22.90 -4.82
CA LYS A 270 12.28 23.91 -4.26
C LYS A 270 13.44 23.29 -3.48
N ASP A 271 13.20 22.14 -2.84
CA ASP A 271 14.17 21.39 -2.04
C ASP A 271 14.75 20.15 -2.75
N GLY A 272 14.52 20.01 -4.07
CA GLY A 272 15.11 18.97 -4.90
C GLY A 272 14.42 17.61 -4.83
N ARG A 273 13.19 17.53 -4.31
CA ARG A 273 12.35 16.32 -4.32
C ARG A 273 11.55 16.21 -5.62
N VAL A 274 10.91 15.05 -5.80
CA VAL A 274 9.94 14.80 -6.87
C VAL A 274 8.55 14.86 -6.25
N LEU A 275 7.61 15.50 -6.95
CA LEU A 275 6.20 15.54 -6.57
C LEU A 275 5.35 15.10 -7.77
N PHE A 276 4.25 14.41 -7.50
CA PHE A 276 3.32 13.91 -8.50
C PHE A 276 1.93 14.47 -8.22
N ALA A 277 1.15 14.69 -9.27
CA ALA A 277 -0.30 14.75 -9.22
C ALA A 277 -0.84 13.62 -10.11
N VAL A 278 -1.61 12.72 -9.51
CA VAL A 278 -1.91 11.40 -10.08
C VAL A 278 -3.44 11.21 -10.11
N PRO A 279 -4.05 11.00 -11.29
CA PRO A 279 -5.45 10.61 -11.38
C PRO A 279 -5.64 9.24 -10.73
N TRP A 280 -6.52 9.12 -9.75
CA TRP A 280 -6.76 7.87 -9.02
C TRP A 280 -8.20 7.85 -8.48
N HIS A 281 -8.98 6.83 -8.84
CA HIS A 281 -10.40 6.65 -8.46
C HIS A 281 -11.23 7.94 -8.60
N ASN A 282 -11.24 8.50 -9.81
CA ASN A 282 -11.96 9.73 -10.15
C ASN A 282 -11.62 10.95 -9.25
N ARG A 283 -10.41 10.96 -8.67
CA ARG A 283 -9.82 12.05 -7.87
C ARG A 283 -8.37 12.28 -8.29
N VAL A 284 -7.71 13.26 -7.70
CA VAL A 284 -6.29 13.56 -7.93
C VAL A 284 -5.53 13.46 -6.63
N VAL A 285 -4.57 12.53 -6.55
CA VAL A 285 -3.66 12.37 -5.42
C VAL A 285 -2.39 13.17 -5.69
N VAL A 286 -2.08 14.14 -4.83
CA VAL A 286 -0.94 15.06 -4.98
C VAL A 286 0.04 14.87 -3.82
N GLY A 287 1.29 14.53 -4.14
CA GLY A 287 2.30 14.27 -3.12
C GLY A 287 3.64 13.81 -3.70
N THR A 288 4.69 13.64 -2.90
CA THR A 288 4.67 13.47 -1.44
C THR A 288 5.80 14.26 -0.76
N THR A 289 5.74 14.32 0.57
CA THR A 289 6.78 14.86 1.44
C THR A 289 7.69 13.75 2.00
N ASP A 290 8.72 14.17 2.74
CA ASP A 290 9.72 13.32 3.37
C ASP A 290 10.25 14.04 4.61
N THR A 291 9.62 13.79 5.75
CA THR A 291 9.86 14.48 7.02
C THR A 291 10.18 13.46 8.10
N LEU A 292 11.36 13.57 8.71
CA LEU A 292 11.70 12.69 9.84
C LEU A 292 10.80 13.00 11.04
N ILE A 293 10.25 11.96 11.65
CA ILE A 293 9.42 12.10 12.85
C ILE A 293 10.00 11.29 14.00
N LYS A 294 9.73 11.74 15.23
CA LYS A 294 10.32 11.15 16.44
C LYS A 294 9.69 9.80 16.81
N SER A 295 8.40 9.65 16.54
CA SER A 295 7.60 8.47 16.92
C SER A 295 6.78 7.97 15.74
N HIS A 296 6.51 6.68 15.73
CA HIS A 296 5.59 6.06 14.77
C HIS A 296 4.18 6.02 15.35
N SER A 297 3.17 6.03 14.47
CA SER A 297 1.76 5.88 14.81
C SER A 297 1.09 4.94 13.80
N LEU A 298 0.04 4.24 14.23
CA LEU A 298 -0.86 3.53 13.31
C LEU A 298 -1.64 4.50 12.42
N GLU A 299 -2.01 5.65 12.98
CA GLU A 299 -2.67 6.77 12.31
C GLU A 299 -1.75 8.00 12.41
N PRO A 300 -0.73 8.12 11.54
CA PRO A 300 0.06 9.34 11.43
C PRO A 300 -0.80 10.49 10.88
N VAL A 301 -0.52 11.71 11.34
CA VAL A 301 -1.26 12.92 10.94
C VAL A 301 -0.32 13.85 10.17
N ALA A 302 -0.82 14.44 9.09
CA ALA A 302 -0.07 15.38 8.28
C ALA A 302 0.32 16.62 9.08
N LEU A 303 1.53 17.13 8.86
CA LEU A 303 1.96 18.40 9.46
C LEU A 303 1.49 19.58 8.59
N GLU A 304 1.13 20.70 9.22
CA GLU A 304 0.72 21.92 8.49
C GLU A 304 1.80 22.42 7.52
N SER A 305 3.08 22.30 7.89
CA SER A 305 4.20 22.64 7.00
C SER A 305 4.28 21.72 5.77
N GLU A 306 3.89 20.45 5.90
CA GLU A 306 3.84 19.50 4.79
C GLU A 306 2.66 19.81 3.86
N ILE A 307 1.49 20.11 4.43
CA ILE A 307 0.28 20.51 3.69
C ILE A 307 0.59 21.75 2.85
N GLN A 308 1.15 22.78 3.48
CA GLN A 308 1.53 24.03 2.82
C GLN A 308 2.54 23.79 1.70
N PHE A 309 3.56 22.94 1.93
CA PHE A 309 4.55 22.61 0.91
C PHE A 309 3.92 21.97 -0.34
N VAL A 310 2.98 21.04 -0.17
CA VAL A 310 2.29 20.38 -1.27
C VAL A 310 1.42 21.38 -2.03
N LEU A 311 0.63 22.19 -1.33
CA LEU A 311 -0.22 23.23 -1.93
C LEU A 311 0.61 24.25 -2.72
N GLU A 312 1.64 24.85 -2.12
CA GLU A 312 2.51 25.82 -2.80
C GLU A 312 3.21 25.23 -4.02
N THR A 313 3.53 23.94 -3.98
CA THR A 313 4.12 23.27 -5.13
C THR A 313 3.09 23.06 -6.23
N ALA A 314 1.89 22.58 -5.91
CA ALA A 314 0.82 22.41 -6.88
C ALA A 314 0.42 23.75 -7.54
N GLN A 315 0.25 24.82 -6.76
CA GLN A 315 -0.12 26.16 -7.24
C GLN A 315 0.88 26.80 -8.22
N ARG A 316 2.13 26.31 -8.25
CA ARG A 316 3.14 26.79 -9.20
C ARG A 316 3.03 26.11 -10.57
N PHE A 317 2.52 24.88 -10.60
CA PHE A 317 2.46 24.07 -11.82
C PHE A 317 1.05 23.94 -12.39
N LEU A 318 0.02 24.35 -11.64
CA LEU A 318 -1.37 24.35 -12.08
C LEU A 318 -1.88 25.77 -12.34
N ALA A 319 -2.67 25.94 -13.40
CA ALA A 319 -3.33 27.20 -13.74
C ALA A 319 -4.47 27.52 -12.75
N LYS A 320 -5.41 26.58 -12.56
CA LYS A 320 -6.36 26.57 -11.43
C LYS A 320 -5.60 26.20 -10.17
N LYS A 321 -5.36 27.19 -9.33
CA LYS A 321 -4.58 27.05 -8.09
C LYS A 321 -5.41 26.35 -7.02
N PRO A 322 -4.99 25.17 -6.52
CA PRO A 322 -5.69 24.52 -5.41
C PRO A 322 -5.54 25.33 -4.13
N THR A 323 -6.60 25.39 -3.36
CA THR A 323 -6.65 25.98 -2.02
C THR A 323 -6.91 24.89 -0.98
N ARG A 324 -6.87 25.26 0.30
CA ARG A 324 -7.21 24.34 1.38
C ARG A 324 -8.67 23.87 1.31
N ALA A 325 -9.58 24.73 0.85
CA ALA A 325 -10.99 24.41 0.68
C ALA A 325 -11.24 23.31 -0.36
N ASP A 326 -10.32 23.13 -1.31
CA ASP A 326 -10.41 22.10 -2.33
C ASP A 326 -9.94 20.72 -1.85
N VAL A 327 -9.36 20.61 -0.64
CA VAL A 327 -8.87 19.35 -0.11
C VAL A 327 -10.04 18.49 0.37
N LEU A 328 -10.23 17.36 -0.29
CA LEU A 328 -11.25 16.35 0.03
C LEU A 328 -10.77 15.40 1.13
N SER A 329 -9.47 15.09 1.12
CA SER A 329 -8.83 14.25 2.13
C SER A 329 -7.32 14.54 2.16
N VAL A 330 -6.70 14.30 3.31
CA VAL A 330 -5.25 14.27 3.49
C VAL A 330 -4.87 12.93 4.11
N PHE A 331 -3.75 12.34 3.72
CA PHE A 331 -3.24 11.17 4.43
C PHE A 331 -1.73 11.21 4.57
N ALA A 332 -1.24 10.69 5.69
CA ALA A 332 0.19 10.56 5.97
C ALA A 332 0.60 9.09 6.00
N GLY A 333 1.73 8.73 5.38
CA GLY A 333 2.32 7.40 5.46
C GLY A 333 3.71 7.45 6.08
N LEU A 334 4.07 6.42 6.84
CA LEU A 334 5.40 6.32 7.46
C LEU A 334 6.27 5.30 6.71
N ARG A 335 7.48 5.68 6.35
CA ARG A 335 8.47 4.84 5.68
C ARG A 335 9.46 4.29 6.73
N PRO A 336 9.71 2.98 6.77
CA PRO A 336 10.66 2.38 7.69
C PRO A 336 12.08 2.53 7.14
N LEU A 337 12.74 3.67 7.41
CA LEU A 337 14.11 3.90 6.98
C LEU A 337 15.08 3.18 7.92
N ALA A 338 16.17 2.62 7.40
CA ALA A 338 17.21 2.04 8.25
C ALA A 338 17.78 3.12 9.19
N ALA A 339 17.93 2.81 10.48
CA ALA A 339 18.53 3.74 11.41
C ALA A 339 20.00 4.04 11.03
N PRO A 340 20.43 5.31 11.03
CA PRO A 340 21.84 5.65 10.78
C PRO A 340 22.75 5.03 11.85
N LYS A 341 23.99 4.73 11.47
CA LYS A 341 24.99 4.13 12.39
C LYS A 341 25.51 5.11 13.45
N GLU A 342 25.36 6.42 13.22
CA GLU A 342 25.80 7.52 14.09
C GLU A 342 24.67 8.55 14.24
N GLU A 343 24.51 9.13 15.44
CA GLU A 343 23.53 10.20 15.69
C GLU A 343 23.91 11.47 14.91
N GLY A 344 22.93 12.11 14.26
CA GLY A 344 23.11 13.43 13.60
C GLY A 344 23.46 13.43 12.10
N LYS A 345 23.69 12.29 11.45
CA LYS A 345 23.89 12.24 9.98
C LYS A 345 22.57 12.39 9.20
N SER A 346 22.63 13.16 8.11
CA SER A 346 21.52 13.40 7.17
C SER A 346 21.00 12.10 6.57
N THR A 347 19.69 11.87 6.63
CA THR A 347 19.05 10.66 6.08
C THR A 347 18.87 10.67 4.57
N LYS A 348 19.31 11.72 3.87
CA LYS A 348 19.29 11.78 2.39
C LYS A 348 20.06 10.62 1.75
N GLU A 349 20.99 10.01 2.48
CA GLU A 349 21.81 8.87 2.06
C GLU A 349 21.39 7.52 2.67
N VAL A 350 20.30 7.47 3.45
CA VAL A 350 19.83 6.20 4.00
C VAL A 350 19.27 5.36 2.85
N SER A 351 19.95 4.23 2.58
CA SER A 351 19.56 3.31 1.52
C SER A 351 18.07 2.99 1.59
N ARG A 352 17.40 3.18 0.45
CA ARG A 352 15.99 2.83 0.24
C ARG A 352 15.81 1.38 -0.22
N SER A 353 16.89 0.60 -0.28
CA SER A 353 16.81 -0.85 -0.47
C SER A 353 16.26 -1.51 0.79
N HIS A 354 15.63 -2.67 0.64
CA HIS A 354 15.33 -3.50 1.81
C HIS A 354 16.60 -4.16 2.35
N LYS A 355 16.51 -4.63 3.59
CA LYS A 355 17.53 -5.46 4.24
C LYS A 355 16.88 -6.56 5.05
N ILE A 356 17.36 -7.79 4.87
CA ILE A 356 16.96 -8.96 5.64
C ILE A 356 18.03 -9.23 6.70
N LEU A 357 17.63 -9.15 7.97
CA LEU A 357 18.48 -9.38 9.13
C LEU A 357 18.11 -10.73 9.76
N VAL A 358 19.11 -11.48 10.20
CA VAL A 358 18.91 -12.69 11.01
C VAL A 358 19.62 -12.46 12.33
N SER A 359 18.84 -12.43 13.41
CA SER A 359 19.38 -12.22 14.75
C SER A 359 20.02 -13.51 15.30
N LYS A 360 20.79 -13.38 16.39
CA LYS A 360 21.42 -14.54 17.07
C LYS A 360 20.40 -15.55 17.61
N THR A 361 19.20 -15.10 17.92
CA THR A 361 18.07 -15.95 18.37
C THR A 361 17.36 -16.64 17.20
N GLY A 362 17.76 -16.37 15.95
CA GLY A 362 17.18 -16.95 14.74
C GLY A 362 15.95 -16.21 14.18
N LEU A 363 15.52 -15.09 14.79
CA LEU A 363 14.46 -14.25 14.21
C LEU A 363 14.93 -13.61 12.90
N ILE A 364 14.13 -13.78 11.84
CA ILE A 364 14.36 -13.15 10.52
C ILE A 364 13.55 -11.86 10.47
N THR A 365 14.16 -10.75 10.09
CA THR A 365 13.52 -9.43 10.07
C THR A 365 13.77 -8.72 8.77
N ILE A 366 12.71 -8.25 8.12
CA ILE A 366 12.79 -7.37 6.96
C ILE A 366 12.65 -5.91 7.39
N THR A 367 13.54 -5.06 6.89
CA THR A 367 13.50 -3.60 7.07
C THR A 367 13.55 -2.90 5.71
N GLY A 368 12.89 -1.75 5.59
CA GLY A 368 12.78 -1.03 4.32
C GLY A 368 11.89 -1.75 3.30
N GLY A 369 12.18 -1.54 2.02
CA GLY A 369 11.43 -2.12 0.91
C GLY A 369 10.41 -1.20 0.27
N LYS A 370 9.84 -1.66 -0.84
CA LYS A 370 8.85 -0.94 -1.64
C LYS A 370 7.73 -1.89 -2.07
N TRP A 371 6.57 -1.31 -2.37
CA TRP A 371 5.47 -2.06 -2.97
C TRP A 371 5.89 -2.73 -4.28
N THR A 372 6.58 -2.03 -5.19
CA THR A 372 6.99 -2.58 -6.49
C THR A 372 7.74 -3.91 -6.36
N THR A 373 8.59 -4.07 -5.35
CA THR A 373 9.45 -5.24 -5.20
C THR A 373 8.96 -6.23 -4.12
N TYR A 374 7.68 -6.16 -3.72
CA TYR A 374 7.17 -6.99 -2.61
C TYR A 374 7.38 -8.49 -2.85
N ARG A 375 7.19 -8.96 -4.09
CA ARG A 375 7.32 -10.37 -4.47
C ARG A 375 8.77 -10.82 -4.39
N LYS A 376 9.70 -10.06 -4.99
CA LYS A 376 11.14 -10.34 -4.83
C LYS A 376 11.61 -10.32 -3.38
N MET A 377 11.14 -9.37 -2.57
CA MET A 377 11.46 -9.35 -1.13
C MET A 377 10.97 -10.60 -0.41
N ALA A 378 9.75 -11.07 -0.73
CA ALA A 378 9.19 -12.28 -0.16
C ALA A 378 10.03 -13.52 -0.50
N GLU A 379 10.40 -13.66 -1.77
CA GLU A 379 11.29 -14.72 -2.26
C GLU A 379 12.60 -14.76 -1.46
N GLU A 380 13.25 -13.61 -1.29
CA GLU A 380 14.52 -13.52 -0.56
C GLU A 380 14.38 -13.82 0.94
N ILE A 381 13.25 -13.47 1.56
CA ILE A 381 12.99 -13.78 2.97
C ILE A 381 12.90 -15.29 3.18
N ILE A 382 12.14 -15.99 2.34
CA ILE A 382 11.99 -17.46 2.45
C ILE A 382 13.29 -18.16 2.07
N ASP A 383 13.99 -17.69 1.06
CA ASP A 383 15.33 -18.19 0.71
C ASP A 383 16.32 -18.00 1.85
N LYS A 384 16.23 -16.89 2.59
CA LYS A 384 17.06 -16.67 3.78
C LYS A 384 16.73 -17.69 4.87
N ALA A 385 15.45 -17.98 5.11
CA ALA A 385 15.03 -18.99 6.08
C ALA A 385 15.59 -20.37 5.72
N ILE A 386 15.54 -20.77 4.44
CA ILE A 386 16.15 -22.01 3.91
C ILE A 386 17.66 -22.01 4.15
N LYS A 387 18.37 -20.94 3.74
CA LYS A 387 19.83 -20.83 3.90
C LYS A 387 20.29 -20.89 5.36
N THR A 388 19.46 -20.44 6.29
CA THR A 388 19.75 -20.51 7.73
C THR A 388 19.35 -21.85 8.38
N GLY A 389 18.92 -22.84 7.59
CA GLY A 389 18.52 -24.16 8.08
C GLY A 389 17.19 -24.16 8.84
N LYS A 390 16.39 -23.09 8.74
CA LYS A 390 15.07 -23.00 9.39
C LYS A 390 13.98 -23.69 8.59
N LEU A 391 14.19 -23.91 7.29
CA LEU A 391 13.26 -24.58 6.38
C LEU A 391 14.01 -25.53 5.44
N HIS A 392 13.37 -26.63 5.05
CA HIS A 392 13.86 -27.50 3.97
C HIS A 392 13.81 -26.76 2.63
N LYS A 393 14.73 -27.05 1.71
CA LYS A 393 14.80 -26.37 0.41
C LYS A 393 13.55 -26.65 -0.45
N LYS A 394 12.90 -25.58 -0.93
CA LYS A 394 11.85 -25.61 -1.95
C LYS A 394 11.97 -24.38 -2.86
N GLU A 395 11.79 -24.57 -4.16
CA GLU A 395 11.93 -23.52 -5.18
C GLU A 395 10.77 -22.53 -5.14
N CYS A 396 11.03 -21.26 -5.48
CA CYS A 396 10.01 -20.22 -5.53
C CYS A 396 9.09 -20.40 -6.76
N ALA A 397 7.78 -20.20 -6.58
CA ALA A 397 6.78 -20.33 -7.65
C ALA A 397 5.98 -19.05 -7.91
N THR A 398 6.40 -17.90 -7.36
CA THR A 398 5.59 -16.67 -7.35
C THR A 398 5.77 -15.76 -8.56
N GLU A 399 6.79 -15.98 -9.38
CA GLU A 399 7.12 -15.08 -10.50
C GLU A 399 5.95 -14.92 -11.49
N HIS A 400 5.27 -16.03 -11.82
CA HIS A 400 4.12 -16.07 -12.73
C HIS A 400 2.82 -16.47 -12.05
N LEU A 401 2.77 -16.34 -10.71
CA LEU A 401 1.57 -16.70 -9.97
C LEU A 401 0.54 -15.57 -10.09
N ALA A 402 -0.58 -15.85 -10.75
CA ALA A 402 -1.72 -14.96 -10.79
C ALA A 402 -2.23 -14.66 -9.38
N ILE A 403 -2.46 -13.39 -9.10
CA ILE A 403 -3.10 -12.90 -7.88
C ILE A 403 -4.62 -13.08 -8.04
N HIS A 404 -5.32 -13.35 -6.94
CA HIS A 404 -6.78 -13.42 -6.91
C HIS A 404 -7.42 -12.20 -7.59
N GLY A 405 -8.46 -12.42 -8.37
CA GLY A 405 -9.08 -11.36 -9.18
C GLY A 405 -8.43 -11.13 -10.54
N ASN A 406 -7.24 -11.70 -10.82
CA ASN A 406 -6.49 -11.40 -12.04
C ASN A 406 -7.30 -11.70 -13.30
N LYS A 407 -7.52 -10.66 -14.09
CA LYS A 407 -8.05 -10.75 -15.45
C LYS A 407 -7.49 -9.62 -16.30
N HIS A 408 -7.42 -9.84 -17.61
CA HIS A 408 -7.15 -8.76 -18.55
C HIS A 408 -8.26 -7.70 -18.43
N THR A 409 -7.87 -6.43 -18.32
CA THR A 409 -8.78 -5.31 -18.07
C THR A 409 -8.44 -4.16 -19.02
N THR A 410 -9.36 -3.88 -19.94
CA THR A 410 -9.24 -2.84 -20.97
C THR A 410 -9.42 -1.44 -20.41
N THR A 411 -9.21 -0.39 -21.21
CA THR A 411 -9.51 0.99 -20.80
C THR A 411 -11.00 1.18 -20.51
N VAL A 412 -11.88 0.58 -21.31
CA VAL A 412 -13.35 0.66 -21.14
C VAL A 412 -13.79 -0.02 -19.85
N ASP A 413 -13.23 -1.20 -19.52
CA ASP A 413 -13.53 -1.89 -18.26
C ASP A 413 -13.22 -1.01 -17.04
N ARG A 414 -12.23 -0.12 -17.13
CA ARG A 414 -11.79 0.78 -16.05
C ARG A 414 -12.66 2.01 -15.87
N GLU A 415 -13.62 2.24 -16.76
CA GLU A 415 -14.65 3.28 -16.57
C GLU A 415 -15.65 2.87 -15.48
N ASN A 416 -15.80 1.57 -15.21
CA ASN A 416 -16.59 1.05 -14.10
C ASN A 416 -15.70 0.88 -12.86
N HIS A 417 -16.04 1.53 -11.73
CA HIS A 417 -15.26 1.48 -10.49
C HIS A 417 -15.05 0.05 -9.95
N LEU A 418 -15.93 -0.89 -10.28
CA LEU A 418 -15.80 -2.30 -9.90
C LEU A 418 -14.61 -3.01 -10.54
N TYR A 419 -13.91 -2.42 -11.51
CA TYR A 419 -12.75 -3.04 -12.18
C TYR A 419 -11.72 -3.59 -11.18
N ILE A 420 -11.61 -2.97 -9.99
CA ILE A 420 -10.70 -3.38 -8.91
C ILE A 420 -11.00 -4.78 -8.34
N TYR A 421 -12.19 -5.32 -8.57
CA TYR A 421 -12.60 -6.65 -8.12
C TYR A 421 -12.33 -7.75 -9.16
N GLY A 422 -11.96 -7.38 -10.38
CA GLY A 422 -11.49 -8.33 -11.39
C GLY A 422 -12.46 -9.48 -11.65
N SER A 423 -12.05 -10.72 -11.38
CA SER A 423 -12.89 -11.91 -11.56
C SER A 423 -14.06 -12.04 -10.60
N ASP A 424 -14.12 -11.24 -9.53
CA ASP A 424 -15.21 -11.27 -8.54
C ASP A 424 -16.41 -10.40 -8.91
N ILE A 425 -16.27 -9.51 -9.90
CA ILE A 425 -17.33 -8.60 -10.34
C ILE A 425 -18.68 -9.31 -10.58
N PRO A 426 -18.75 -10.47 -11.28
CA PRO A 426 -20.04 -11.13 -11.50
C PRO A 426 -20.76 -11.51 -10.21
N LYS A 427 -20.03 -11.91 -9.16
CA LYS A 427 -20.63 -12.29 -7.87
C LYS A 427 -21.12 -11.08 -7.09
N ILE A 428 -20.46 -9.93 -7.22
CA ILE A 428 -20.93 -8.66 -6.62
C ILE A 428 -22.22 -8.20 -7.31
N ILE A 429 -22.28 -8.31 -8.65
CA ILE A 429 -23.49 -8.00 -9.41
C ILE A 429 -24.62 -8.97 -9.03
N GLU A 430 -24.33 -10.25 -8.87
CA GLU A 430 -25.30 -11.26 -8.42
C GLU A 430 -25.86 -10.91 -7.02
N LEU A 431 -25.03 -10.40 -6.09
CA LEU A 431 -25.53 -9.90 -4.80
C LEU A 431 -26.55 -8.77 -4.98
N GLN A 432 -26.28 -7.83 -5.89
CA GLN A 432 -27.19 -6.72 -6.18
C GLN A 432 -28.50 -7.19 -6.83
N GLN A 433 -28.43 -8.21 -7.70
CA GLN A 433 -29.61 -8.77 -8.35
C GLN A 433 -30.50 -9.55 -7.38
N ASN A 434 -29.88 -10.32 -6.47
CA ASN A 434 -30.59 -11.12 -5.48
C ASN A 434 -31.21 -10.28 -4.36
N GLN A 435 -30.59 -9.14 -4.02
CA GLN A 435 -31.06 -8.20 -3.01
C GLN A 435 -30.95 -6.78 -3.57
N PRO A 436 -32.00 -6.27 -4.25
CA PRO A 436 -31.98 -4.98 -4.95
C PRO A 436 -31.54 -3.80 -4.07
N GLU A 437 -31.82 -3.83 -2.76
CA GLU A 437 -31.34 -2.82 -1.81
C GLU A 437 -29.82 -2.72 -1.75
N LEU A 438 -29.08 -3.79 -2.10
CA LEU A 438 -27.61 -3.78 -2.12
C LEU A 438 -27.05 -2.98 -3.31
N SER A 439 -27.86 -2.68 -4.31
CA SER A 439 -27.49 -1.80 -5.44
C SER A 439 -27.48 -0.32 -5.07
N GLU A 440 -28.07 0.04 -3.92
CA GLU A 440 -28.05 1.43 -3.44
C GLU A 440 -26.63 1.92 -3.20
N LYS A 441 -26.42 3.20 -3.47
CA LYS A 441 -25.17 3.88 -3.14
C LYS A 441 -24.96 3.93 -1.63
N LEU A 442 -23.69 3.77 -1.24
CA LEU A 442 -23.24 4.01 0.12
C LEU A 442 -23.30 5.50 0.46
N HIS A 443 -22.88 6.35 -0.48
CA HIS A 443 -22.98 7.81 -0.44
C HIS A 443 -23.48 8.33 -1.79
N PRO A 444 -24.42 9.29 -1.85
CA PRO A 444 -25.01 9.77 -3.11
C PRO A 444 -23.97 10.26 -4.13
N ASP A 445 -22.95 10.97 -3.67
CA ASP A 445 -21.91 11.60 -4.51
C ASP A 445 -20.75 10.66 -4.92
N HIS A 446 -20.80 9.38 -4.53
CA HIS A 446 -19.76 8.40 -4.84
C HIS A 446 -20.36 7.14 -5.48
N GLU A 447 -19.53 6.36 -6.17
CA GLU A 447 -19.98 5.23 -6.98
C GLU A 447 -20.16 3.94 -6.17
N PHE A 448 -19.61 3.89 -4.96
CA PHE A 448 -19.64 2.71 -4.10
C PHE A 448 -21.06 2.36 -3.65
N THR A 449 -21.34 1.05 -3.65
CA THR A 449 -22.64 0.48 -3.32
C THR A 449 -22.61 -0.29 -2.00
N ILE A 450 -23.80 -0.57 -1.46
CA ILE A 450 -23.94 -1.42 -0.27
C ILE A 450 -23.41 -2.85 -0.56
N ALA A 451 -23.54 -3.36 -1.78
CA ALA A 451 -23.01 -4.68 -2.15
C ALA A 451 -21.50 -4.81 -1.91
N GLU A 452 -20.72 -3.75 -2.13
CA GLU A 452 -19.27 -3.76 -1.87
C GLU A 452 -18.95 -3.83 -0.37
N VAL A 453 -19.81 -3.25 0.48
CA VAL A 453 -19.73 -3.36 1.95
C VAL A 453 -20.01 -4.81 2.38
N ILE A 454 -21.08 -5.42 1.87
CA ILE A 454 -21.42 -6.82 2.16
C ILE A 454 -20.34 -7.77 1.66
N TRP A 455 -19.82 -7.52 0.45
CA TRP A 455 -18.71 -8.28 -0.11
C TRP A 455 -17.47 -8.22 0.79
N ALA A 456 -17.09 -7.02 1.24
CA ALA A 456 -15.96 -6.81 2.13
C ALA A 456 -16.07 -7.62 3.44
N ILE A 457 -17.27 -7.70 4.02
CA ILE A 457 -17.52 -8.46 5.25
C ILE A 457 -17.42 -9.96 5.00
N ARG A 458 -18.14 -10.46 3.98
CA ARG A 458 -18.29 -11.90 3.71
C ARG A 458 -17.02 -12.53 3.13
N TYR A 459 -16.33 -11.81 2.25
CA TYR A 459 -15.27 -12.39 1.42
C TYR A 459 -13.88 -11.80 1.71
N GLU A 460 -13.77 -10.65 2.38
CA GLU A 460 -12.50 -9.92 2.53
C GLU A 460 -12.10 -9.63 3.98
N MET A 461 -12.75 -10.32 4.94
CA MET A 461 -12.42 -10.29 6.36
C MET A 461 -12.46 -8.87 6.97
N ALA A 462 -13.35 -7.99 6.49
CA ALA A 462 -13.56 -6.69 7.13
C ALA A 462 -14.25 -6.86 8.50
N ARG A 463 -13.71 -6.21 9.54
CA ARG A 463 -14.14 -6.32 10.94
C ARG A 463 -14.53 -4.99 11.57
N THR A 464 -14.05 -3.87 11.03
CA THR A 464 -14.40 -2.52 11.50
C THR A 464 -14.90 -1.62 10.37
N VAL A 465 -15.57 -0.52 10.73
CA VAL A 465 -16.01 0.51 9.75
C VAL A 465 -14.82 1.08 8.97
N ASP A 466 -13.68 1.25 9.65
CA ASP A 466 -12.42 1.70 9.04
C ASP A 466 -11.89 0.70 7.98
N ASP A 467 -12.01 -0.61 8.18
CA ASP A 467 -11.62 -1.62 7.19
C ASP A 467 -12.31 -1.39 5.85
N ILE A 468 -13.61 -1.10 5.91
CA ILE A 468 -14.45 -0.90 4.74
C ILE A 468 -14.15 0.46 4.12
N LEU A 469 -14.39 1.54 4.86
CA LEU A 469 -14.35 2.91 4.32
C LEU A 469 -12.94 3.36 3.93
N ALA A 470 -11.90 2.90 4.63
CA ALA A 470 -10.54 3.32 4.35
C ALA A 470 -9.82 2.37 3.37
N ARG A 471 -10.09 1.06 3.43
CA ARG A 471 -9.26 0.05 2.76
C ARG A 471 -9.94 -0.77 1.69
N ARG A 472 -11.24 -1.07 1.81
CA ARG A 472 -11.99 -1.76 0.75
C ARG A 472 -12.50 -0.76 -0.29
N VAL A 473 -13.38 0.17 0.09
CA VAL A 473 -13.95 1.15 -0.86
C VAL A 473 -13.14 2.45 -0.97
N ARG A 474 -12.10 2.63 -0.13
CA ARG A 474 -11.17 3.78 -0.18
C ARG A 474 -11.78 5.17 0.07
N LEU A 475 -13.07 5.28 0.36
CA LEU A 475 -13.80 6.54 0.55
C LEU A 475 -13.09 7.51 1.52
N LEU A 476 -12.56 7.05 2.65
CA LEU A 476 -11.82 7.92 3.60
C LEU A 476 -10.61 8.63 2.96
N PHE A 477 -9.95 7.96 2.01
CA PHE A 477 -8.81 8.53 1.28
C PHE A 477 -9.24 9.43 0.13
N LEU A 478 -10.43 9.21 -0.43
CA LEU A 478 -10.92 9.96 -1.59
C LEU A 478 -11.67 11.23 -1.17
N ASP A 479 -12.43 11.13 -0.08
CA ASP A 479 -13.28 12.18 0.48
C ASP A 479 -13.61 11.84 1.95
N ALA A 480 -12.88 12.48 2.87
CA ALA A 480 -13.00 12.16 4.29
C ALA A 480 -14.36 12.59 4.88
N ARG A 481 -14.99 13.64 4.33
CA ARG A 481 -16.30 14.11 4.78
C ARG A 481 -17.40 13.12 4.40
N ALA A 482 -17.43 12.72 3.13
CA ALA A 482 -18.36 11.69 2.66
C ALA A 482 -18.18 10.35 3.40
N ALA A 483 -16.95 10.01 3.79
CA ALA A 483 -16.69 8.82 4.60
C ALA A 483 -17.31 8.93 6.01
N VAL A 484 -17.18 10.10 6.67
CA VAL A 484 -17.81 10.35 7.98
C VAL A 484 -19.33 10.26 7.89
N GLU A 485 -19.93 10.83 6.85
CA GLU A 485 -21.38 10.76 6.61
C GLU A 485 -21.85 9.32 6.35
N SER A 486 -21.03 8.53 5.67
CA SER A 486 -21.30 7.11 5.38
C SER A 486 -21.13 6.18 6.60
N SER A 487 -20.46 6.64 7.67
CA SER A 487 -20.03 5.79 8.77
C SER A 487 -21.17 5.09 9.51
N GLU A 488 -22.30 5.77 9.73
CA GLU A 488 -23.46 5.18 10.38
C GLU A 488 -24.11 4.09 9.52
N LYS A 489 -24.33 4.38 8.22
CA LYS A 489 -24.88 3.40 7.27
C LYS A 489 -23.98 2.15 7.23
N THR A 490 -22.66 2.33 7.14
CA THR A 490 -21.70 1.22 7.20
C THR A 490 -21.76 0.44 8.50
N ALA A 491 -21.75 1.11 9.67
CA ALA A 491 -21.79 0.45 10.97
C ALA A 491 -23.05 -0.40 11.15
N ARG A 492 -24.22 0.12 10.75
CA ARG A 492 -25.49 -0.62 10.82
C ARG A 492 -25.50 -1.86 9.92
N LEU A 493 -24.97 -1.75 8.69
CA LEU A 493 -24.83 -2.87 7.78
C LEU A 493 -23.90 -3.96 8.36
N MET A 494 -22.75 -3.54 8.92
CA MET A 494 -21.82 -4.47 9.57
C MET A 494 -22.44 -5.14 10.79
N ALA A 495 -23.15 -4.40 11.63
CA ALA A 495 -23.79 -4.94 12.81
C ALA A 495 -24.86 -5.98 12.46
N LYS A 496 -25.67 -5.72 11.44
CA LYS A 496 -26.64 -6.68 10.91
C LYS A 496 -25.97 -7.98 10.42
N GLU A 497 -24.86 -7.85 9.67
CA GLU A 497 -24.18 -8.98 9.06
C GLU A 497 -23.35 -9.81 10.06
N LEU A 498 -22.78 -9.16 11.09
CA LEU A 498 -21.89 -9.78 12.08
C LEU A 498 -22.59 -10.10 13.42
N GLY A 499 -23.85 -9.67 13.60
CA GLY A 499 -24.61 -9.89 14.83
C GLY A 499 -24.18 -8.99 15.99
N HIS A 500 -23.89 -7.72 15.73
CA HIS A 500 -23.56 -6.73 16.76
C HIS A 500 -24.75 -5.85 17.16
N ASP A 501 -24.66 -5.21 18.33
CA ASP A 501 -25.71 -4.40 18.93
C ASP A 501 -25.49 -2.88 18.70
N GLU A 502 -26.44 -2.06 19.19
CA GLU A 502 -26.37 -0.59 19.10
C GLU A 502 -25.18 0.01 19.87
N ALA A 503 -24.71 -0.65 20.93
CA ALA A 503 -23.53 -0.20 21.67
C ALA A 503 -22.27 -0.33 20.80
N TRP A 504 -22.12 -1.45 20.09
CA TRP A 504 -21.05 -1.64 19.11
C TRP A 504 -21.15 -0.64 17.95
N ILE A 505 -22.35 -0.42 17.40
CA ILE A 505 -22.56 0.58 16.33
C ILE A 505 -22.09 1.96 16.78
N SER A 506 -22.53 2.40 17.96
CA SER A 506 -22.16 3.71 18.52
C SER A 506 -20.65 3.84 18.72
N LYS A 507 -20.01 2.77 19.22
CA LYS A 507 -18.56 2.72 19.42
C LYS A 507 -17.81 2.81 18.10
N GLU A 508 -18.19 2.03 17.08
CA GLU A 508 -17.53 2.04 15.78
C GLU A 508 -17.65 3.39 15.07
N ILE A 509 -18.82 4.03 15.13
CA ILE A 509 -19.02 5.38 14.57
C ILE A 509 -18.10 6.39 15.29
N SER A 510 -18.03 6.32 16.62
CA SER A 510 -17.15 7.19 17.42
C SER A 510 -15.67 6.97 17.08
N ASP A 511 -15.23 5.72 17.04
CA ASP A 511 -13.85 5.36 16.75
C ASP A 511 -13.46 5.76 15.32
N PHE A 512 -14.35 5.54 14.34
CA PHE A 512 -14.13 5.97 12.96
C PHE A 512 -14.04 7.49 12.85
N LYS A 513 -14.98 8.25 13.45
CA LYS A 513 -14.92 9.72 13.46
C LYS A 513 -13.61 10.25 14.05
N LYS A 514 -13.10 9.60 15.11
CA LYS A 514 -11.79 9.95 15.69
C LYS A 514 -10.64 9.72 14.71
N ILE A 515 -10.66 8.62 13.95
CA ILE A 515 -9.67 8.34 12.90
C ILE A 515 -9.79 9.38 11.77
N SER A 516 -11.00 9.68 11.32
CA SER A 516 -11.27 10.60 10.20
C SER A 516 -10.75 12.02 10.42
N LYS A 517 -10.61 12.48 11.67
CA LYS A 517 -9.98 13.77 11.97
C LYS A 517 -8.56 13.86 11.42
N GLY A 518 -7.79 12.77 11.42
CA GLY A 518 -6.45 12.74 10.82
C GLY A 518 -6.44 12.86 9.30
N TYR A 519 -7.60 12.72 8.66
CA TYR A 519 -7.80 12.80 7.21
C TYR A 519 -8.44 14.12 6.76
N LEU A 520 -8.80 14.98 7.71
CA LEU A 520 -9.41 16.28 7.48
C LEU A 520 -8.40 17.38 7.85
N LEU A 521 -8.37 18.45 7.06
CA LEU A 521 -7.69 19.66 7.49
C LEU A 521 -8.38 20.23 8.74
N SER A 522 -7.64 20.95 9.58
CA SER A 522 -8.12 21.41 10.89
C SER A 522 -9.42 22.22 10.83
N GLU A 523 -9.65 22.97 9.76
CA GLU A 523 -10.88 23.71 9.51
C GLU A 523 -12.12 22.85 9.19
N PHE A 524 -11.95 21.55 8.93
CA PHE A 524 -13.01 20.61 8.56
C PHE A 524 -13.22 19.47 9.58
N GLN A 525 -12.56 19.53 10.75
CA GLN A 525 -12.54 18.46 11.76
C GLN A 525 -13.72 18.43 12.73
#